data_AF-A0A7S0JNL0-F1
#
_entry.id   AF-A0A7S0JNL0-F1
#
_cell.length_a   1.000
_cell.length_b   1.000
_cell.length_c   1.000
_cell.angle_alpha   90.00
_cell.angle_beta   90.00
_cell.angle_gamma   90.00
#
_symmetry.space_group_name_H-M   'P 1'
#
loop_
_entity.id
_entity.type
_entity.pdbx_description
1 polymer ?
#
loop_
_entity_poly.entity_id
_entity_poly.type
_entity_poly.pdbx_seq_one_letter_code
_entity_poly.pdbx_strand_id
1 'polypeptide(L)'
;AGGTRPGRSAVRGRRLDTYGDSLVKTNTIISSAVGRRNRKVPAHMPHMIDREEMEKLQNWEPMREAWQQTSSRRFRSPEDVQYAFAFFYWVMEAAAASGGTQRAALERFWARELDSNGDGVIDTNEFRTLAAIVKGGAVSDFDVMEVLSCVAPSGNATRHTVQLPNGAVVETVSVETPAVTLDGVLKCSRTAEALKRKVKERAPPTHTIASEAEVAFEMIGDDFNRTQEQLD
;
A
#
# COMPACT_ATOMS: atom_id res chain seq x y z
N ALA A 1 -26.63 -61.10 38.24
CA ALA A 1 -25.83 -60.54 37.13
C ALA A 1 -26.21 -59.07 36.96
N GLY A 2 -25.45 -58.17 37.58
CA GLY A 2 -25.65 -56.72 37.48
C GLY A 2 -24.78 -56.15 36.37
N GLY A 3 -25.40 -55.68 35.28
CA GLY A 3 -24.70 -55.06 34.16
C GLY A 3 -24.33 -53.62 34.47
N THR A 4 -23.03 -53.35 34.60
CA THR A 4 -22.44 -52.02 34.66
C THR A 4 -22.63 -51.27 33.34
N ARG A 5 -23.25 -50.08 33.40
CA ARG A 5 -23.28 -49.12 32.27
C ARG A 5 -21.90 -48.48 32.09
N PRO A 6 -21.40 -48.33 30.86
CA PRO A 6 -20.14 -47.61 30.64
C PRO A 6 -20.34 -46.11 30.86
N GLY A 7 -19.43 -45.51 31.62
CA GLY A 7 -19.40 -44.09 31.90
C GLY A 7 -19.23 -43.27 30.62
N ARG A 8 -20.12 -42.29 30.42
CA ARG A 8 -19.92 -41.24 29.42
C ARG A 8 -18.72 -40.40 29.86
N SER A 9 -17.61 -40.51 29.12
CA SER A 9 -16.57 -39.49 29.12
C SER A 9 -17.22 -38.16 28.74
N ALA A 10 -17.29 -37.23 29.69
CA ALA A 10 -17.66 -35.86 29.41
C ALA A 10 -16.53 -35.26 28.56
N VAL A 11 -16.73 -35.19 27.25
CA VAL A 11 -15.98 -34.27 26.40
C VAL A 11 -16.21 -32.89 27.01
N ARG A 12 -15.22 -32.37 27.75
CA ARG A 12 -15.19 -30.97 28.15
C ARG A 12 -15.27 -30.19 26.84
N GLY A 13 -16.45 -29.65 26.53
CA GLY A 13 -16.63 -28.82 25.36
C GLY A 13 -15.56 -27.74 25.41
N ARG A 14 -14.67 -27.71 24.41
CA ARG A 14 -13.73 -26.61 24.21
C ARG A 14 -14.59 -25.35 24.28
N ARG A 15 -14.37 -24.49 25.28
CA ARG A 15 -14.98 -23.15 25.29
C ARG A 15 -14.64 -22.55 23.94
N LEU A 16 -15.66 -22.22 23.14
CA LEU A 16 -15.45 -21.59 21.85
C LEU A 16 -14.81 -20.23 22.13
N ASP A 17 -13.50 -20.11 21.87
CA ASP A 17 -12.81 -18.84 21.85
C ASP A 17 -13.12 -18.14 20.52
N THR A 18 -14.35 -17.66 20.41
CA THR A 18 -14.85 -16.96 19.22
C THR A 18 -13.96 -15.77 18.85
N TYR A 19 -13.32 -15.13 19.84
CA TYR A 19 -12.42 -13.99 19.62
C TYR A 19 -11.10 -14.44 19.00
N GLY A 20 -10.41 -15.40 19.63
CA GLY A 20 -9.16 -15.96 19.11
C GLY A 20 -9.34 -16.58 17.73
N ASP A 21 -10.43 -17.32 17.51
CA ASP A 21 -10.69 -17.96 16.23
C ASP A 21 -10.96 -16.92 15.11
N SER A 22 -11.72 -15.84 15.40
CA SER A 22 -11.95 -14.74 14.44
C SER A 22 -10.67 -13.97 14.08
N LEU A 23 -9.74 -13.83 15.04
CA LEU A 23 -8.40 -13.27 14.81
C LEU A 23 -7.58 -14.17 13.89
N VAL A 24 -7.57 -15.48 14.14
CA VAL A 24 -6.89 -16.46 13.29
C VAL A 24 -7.48 -16.44 11.87
N LYS A 25 -8.81 -16.39 11.73
CA LYS A 25 -9.49 -16.28 10.45
C LYS A 25 -9.04 -15.03 9.68
N THR A 26 -9.10 -13.87 10.33
CA THR A 26 -8.71 -12.59 9.73
C THR A 26 -7.24 -12.59 9.31
N ASN A 27 -6.34 -13.05 10.19
CA ASN A 27 -4.92 -13.14 9.89
C ASN A 27 -4.62 -14.12 8.76
N THR A 28 -5.40 -15.20 8.62
CA THR A 28 -5.24 -16.17 7.53
C THR A 28 -5.52 -15.52 6.18
N ILE A 29 -6.63 -14.77 6.08
CA ILE A 29 -7.00 -14.04 4.85
C ILE A 29 -5.93 -13.01 4.47
N ILE A 30 -5.46 -12.23 5.44
CA ILE A 30 -4.40 -11.24 5.18
C ILE A 30 -3.11 -11.96 4.76
N SER A 31 -2.74 -13.04 5.45
CA SER A 31 -1.54 -13.82 5.14
C SER A 31 -1.56 -14.44 3.76
N SER A 32 -2.72 -14.88 3.25
CA SER A 32 -2.82 -15.42 1.90
C SER A 32 -2.62 -14.35 0.84
N ALA A 33 -2.95 -13.09 1.14
CA ALA A 33 -2.86 -11.99 0.18
C ALA A 33 -1.52 -11.25 0.21
N VAL A 34 -0.93 -11.00 1.38
CA VAL A 34 0.31 -10.20 1.53
C VAL A 34 1.50 -10.97 2.09
N GLY A 35 1.33 -12.26 2.33
CA GLY A 35 2.36 -13.15 2.88
C GLY A 35 2.25 -13.35 4.39
N ARG A 36 2.81 -14.47 4.86
CA ARG A 36 2.79 -14.89 6.27
C ARG A 36 3.75 -14.04 7.09
N ARG A 37 3.28 -13.49 8.21
CA ARG A 37 4.07 -12.70 9.16
C ARG A 37 3.62 -12.98 10.59
N ASN A 38 4.50 -12.70 11.56
CA ASN A 38 4.18 -12.78 12.98
C ASN A 38 3.44 -11.51 13.42
N ARG A 39 2.15 -11.43 13.07
CA ARG A 39 1.29 -10.29 13.38
C ARG A 39 0.91 -10.29 14.86
N LYS A 40 1.19 -9.17 15.55
CA LYS A 40 0.73 -8.90 16.92
C LYS A 40 -0.73 -8.45 16.91
N VAL A 41 -1.45 -8.67 18.01
CA VAL A 41 -2.82 -8.19 18.16
C VAL A 41 -2.74 -6.73 18.64
N PRO A 42 -3.17 -5.74 17.84
CA PRO A 42 -3.17 -4.34 18.28
C PRO A 42 -4.16 -4.14 19.43
N ALA A 43 -3.85 -3.22 20.34
CA ALA A 43 -4.75 -2.86 21.43
C ALA A 43 -6.12 -2.41 20.88
N HIS A 44 -7.19 -2.85 21.55
CA HIS A 44 -8.49 -3.14 20.94
C HIS A 44 -9.39 -1.93 20.61
N MET A 45 -8.86 -0.71 20.49
CA MET A 45 -9.63 0.48 20.13
C MET A 45 -8.89 1.37 19.14
N PRO A 46 -9.17 1.27 17.83
CA PRO A 46 -8.83 2.36 16.92
C PRO A 46 -9.64 3.60 17.33
N HIS A 47 -8.95 4.65 17.77
CA HIS A 47 -9.59 5.91 18.18
C HIS A 47 -10.22 6.64 16.99
N MET A 48 -9.57 6.55 15.84
CA MET A 48 -10.00 7.15 14.58
C MET A 48 -9.79 6.14 13.44
N ILE A 49 -10.78 6.03 12.57
CA ILE A 49 -10.77 5.17 11.39
C ILE A 49 -11.05 6.06 10.18
N ASP A 50 -10.17 6.01 9.20
CA ASP A 50 -10.41 6.63 7.90
C ASP A 50 -11.47 5.80 7.14
N ARG A 51 -12.58 6.45 6.78
CA ARG A 51 -13.71 5.80 6.10
C ARG A 51 -13.33 5.31 4.72
N GLU A 52 -12.55 6.08 3.97
CA GLU A 52 -12.15 5.70 2.62
C GLU A 52 -11.23 4.47 2.65
N GLU A 53 -10.31 4.41 3.60
CA GLU A 53 -9.45 3.23 3.78
C GLU A 53 -10.26 2.01 4.24
N MET A 54 -11.26 2.21 5.10
CA MET A 54 -12.16 1.14 5.50
C MET A 54 -12.99 0.60 4.33
N GLU A 55 -13.50 1.48 3.47
CA GLU A 55 -14.24 1.09 2.26
C GLU A 55 -13.34 0.32 1.28
N LYS A 56 -12.09 0.76 1.09
CA LYS A 56 -11.11 0.03 0.28
C LYS A 56 -10.84 -1.36 0.85
N LEU A 57 -10.66 -1.47 2.16
CA LEU A 57 -10.49 -2.74 2.87
C LEU A 57 -11.70 -3.66 2.72
N GLN A 58 -12.93 -3.14 2.86
CA GLN A 58 -14.15 -3.93 2.69
C GLN A 58 -14.34 -4.41 1.25
N ASN A 59 -13.92 -3.60 0.28
CA ASN A 59 -13.98 -3.94 -1.14
C ASN A 59 -12.78 -4.76 -1.62
N TRP A 60 -11.73 -4.90 -0.80
CA TRP A 60 -10.55 -5.67 -1.12
C TRP A 60 -10.93 -7.14 -1.32
N GLU A 61 -10.63 -7.65 -2.52
CA GLU A 61 -11.12 -8.95 -3.01
C GLU A 61 -10.93 -10.09 -1.99
N PRO A 62 -9.75 -10.26 -1.34
CA PRO A 62 -9.54 -11.34 -0.37
C PRO A 62 -10.48 -11.30 0.85
N MET A 63 -10.98 -10.12 1.24
CA MET A 63 -11.80 -9.93 2.44
C MET A 63 -13.28 -9.71 2.14
N ARG A 64 -13.65 -9.38 0.90
CA ARG A 64 -15.00 -8.95 0.53
C ARG A 64 -16.08 -9.93 0.99
N GLU A 65 -15.89 -11.22 0.73
CA GLU A 65 -16.86 -12.25 1.13
C GLU A 65 -16.92 -12.39 2.66
N ALA A 66 -15.78 -12.37 3.33
CA ALA A 66 -15.72 -12.49 4.80
C ALA A 66 -16.46 -11.33 5.49
N TRP A 67 -16.39 -10.12 4.94
CA TRP A 67 -17.17 -8.98 5.42
C TRP A 67 -18.68 -9.16 5.25
N GLN A 68 -19.12 -9.64 4.09
CA GLN A 68 -20.54 -9.94 3.84
C GLN A 68 -21.05 -10.97 4.84
N GLN A 69 -20.32 -12.06 5.03
CA GLN A 69 -20.65 -13.10 6.00
C GLN A 69 -20.71 -12.56 7.44
N THR A 70 -19.72 -11.75 7.83
CA THR A 70 -19.69 -11.10 9.16
C THR A 70 -20.93 -10.23 9.38
N SER A 71 -21.28 -9.39 8.39
CA SER A 71 -22.42 -8.48 8.47
C SER A 71 -23.78 -9.18 8.47
N SER A 72 -23.85 -10.40 7.93
CA SER A 72 -25.09 -11.20 7.88
C SER A 72 -25.47 -11.81 9.25
N ARG A 73 -24.55 -11.79 10.21
CA ARG A 73 -24.71 -12.44 11.51
C ARG A 73 -25.11 -11.43 12.58
N ARG A 74 -26.11 -11.80 13.37
CA ARG A 74 -26.53 -11.01 14.55
C ARG A 74 -25.56 -11.16 15.73
N PHE A 75 -24.95 -12.34 15.86
CA PHE A 75 -24.06 -12.69 16.96
C PHE A 75 -22.69 -13.07 16.43
N ARG A 76 -21.66 -12.84 17.26
CA ARG A 76 -20.27 -13.10 16.90
C ARG A 76 -20.06 -14.59 16.56
N SER A 77 -19.27 -14.82 15.52
CA SER A 77 -18.88 -16.12 15.02
C SER A 77 -17.35 -16.24 14.94
N PRO A 78 -16.78 -17.46 15.09
CA PRO A 78 -15.37 -17.73 14.84
C PRO A 78 -14.90 -17.33 13.42
N GLU A 79 -15.83 -17.24 12.48
CA GLU A 79 -15.57 -16.92 11.08
C GLU A 79 -15.73 -15.41 10.75
N ASP A 80 -15.95 -14.58 11.77
CA ASP A 80 -16.10 -13.14 11.57
C ASP A 80 -14.75 -12.46 11.31
N VAL A 81 -14.79 -11.36 10.56
CA VAL A 81 -13.65 -10.48 10.38
C VAL A 81 -13.47 -9.65 11.64
N GLN A 82 -12.27 -9.68 12.21
CA GLN A 82 -11.90 -8.85 13.34
C GLN A 82 -11.60 -7.44 12.85
N TYR A 83 -12.57 -6.54 13.04
CA TYR A 83 -12.57 -5.20 12.43
C TYR A 83 -11.28 -4.40 12.66
N ALA A 84 -10.89 -4.18 13.91
CA ALA A 84 -9.70 -3.39 14.23
C ALA A 84 -8.42 -4.04 13.70
N PHE A 85 -8.29 -5.35 13.87
CA PHE A 85 -7.15 -6.11 13.38
C PHE A 85 -7.03 -6.00 11.85
N ALA A 86 -8.14 -6.17 11.14
CA ALA A 86 -8.21 -6.01 9.69
C ALA A 86 -7.78 -4.60 9.26
N PHE A 87 -8.32 -3.57 9.90
CA PHE A 87 -8.00 -2.17 9.58
C PHE A 87 -6.53 -1.83 9.81
N PHE A 88 -5.97 -2.17 10.97
CA PHE A 88 -4.57 -1.88 11.27
C PHE A 88 -3.63 -2.55 10.26
N TYR A 89 -3.84 -3.84 9.96
CA TYR A 89 -2.98 -4.54 8.99
C TYR A 89 -3.26 -4.17 7.54
N TRP A 90 -4.46 -3.64 7.24
CA TRP A 90 -4.70 -2.96 5.98
C TRP A 90 -3.77 -1.75 5.83
N VAL A 91 -3.80 -0.82 6.78
CA VAL A 91 -2.98 0.40 6.74
C VAL A 91 -1.48 0.08 6.78
N MET A 92 -1.06 -0.90 7.58
CA MET A 92 0.35 -1.27 7.73
C MET A 92 0.91 -2.05 6.55
N GLU A 93 0.10 -2.88 5.86
CA GLU A 93 0.60 -3.85 4.89
C GLU A 93 -0.18 -3.86 3.56
N ALA A 94 -1.50 -4.03 3.62
CA ALA A 94 -2.29 -4.35 2.42
C ALA A 94 -2.68 -3.14 1.57
N ALA A 95 -2.78 -1.94 2.16
CA ALA A 95 -3.04 -0.70 1.44
C ALA A 95 -1.92 -0.38 0.43
N ALA A 96 -0.67 -0.74 0.77
CA ALA A 96 0.48 -0.63 -0.14
C ALA A 96 0.46 -1.72 -1.23
N ALA A 97 -0.01 -2.93 -0.90
CA ALA A 97 -0.06 -4.06 -1.83
C ALA A 97 -1.21 -3.97 -2.85
N SER A 98 -2.31 -3.30 -2.49
CA SER A 98 -3.51 -3.16 -3.33
C SER A 98 -3.39 -2.08 -4.43
N GLY A 99 -2.25 -1.39 -4.54
CA GLY A 99 -1.99 -0.39 -5.59
C GLY A 99 -2.78 0.93 -5.46
N GLY A 100 -3.88 0.93 -4.70
CA GLY A 100 -4.77 2.09 -4.53
C GLY A 100 -4.10 3.26 -3.79
N THR A 101 -3.26 2.98 -2.80
CA THR A 101 -2.43 4.04 -2.17
C THR A 101 -1.23 4.41 -3.04
N GLN A 102 -0.76 3.51 -3.90
CA GLN A 102 0.47 3.69 -4.67
C GLN A 102 0.28 4.72 -5.80
N ARG A 103 -0.81 4.64 -6.58
CA ARG A 103 -1.14 5.64 -7.60
C ARG A 103 -1.33 7.01 -6.97
N ALA A 104 -2.15 7.11 -5.93
CA ALA A 104 -2.40 8.37 -5.24
C ALA A 104 -1.12 8.94 -4.59
N ALA A 105 -0.22 8.09 -4.08
CA ALA A 105 1.07 8.51 -3.56
C ALA A 105 2.02 8.98 -4.68
N LEU A 106 2.01 8.32 -5.84
CA LEU A 106 2.74 8.74 -7.03
C LEU A 106 2.23 10.09 -7.55
N GLU A 107 0.91 10.29 -7.63
CA GLU A 107 0.29 11.55 -8.05
C GLU A 107 0.62 12.69 -7.08
N ARG A 108 0.54 12.44 -5.76
CA ARG A 108 0.95 13.42 -4.74
C ARG A 108 2.43 13.74 -4.79
N PHE A 109 3.28 12.74 -5.05
CA PHE A 109 4.72 12.95 -5.20
C PHE A 109 5.03 13.72 -6.48
N TRP A 110 4.40 13.35 -7.59
CA TRP A 110 4.50 14.04 -8.87
C TRP A 110 4.20 15.53 -8.74
N ALA A 111 3.01 15.87 -8.21
CA ALA A 111 2.56 17.24 -8.07
C ALA A 111 3.34 18.09 -7.05
N ARG A 112 4.14 17.46 -6.17
CA ARG A 112 4.92 18.19 -5.15
C ARG A 112 6.40 18.29 -5.47
N GLU A 113 6.97 17.28 -6.12
CA GLU A 113 8.42 17.10 -6.22
C GLU A 113 8.93 17.16 -7.67
N LEU A 114 8.04 16.98 -8.65
CA LEU A 114 8.41 16.93 -10.06
C LEU A 114 7.75 18.05 -10.86
N ASP A 115 6.42 18.09 -10.85
CA ASP A 115 5.61 19.09 -11.55
C ASP A 115 5.42 20.31 -10.65
N SER A 116 6.45 21.14 -10.59
CA SER A 116 6.56 22.27 -9.66
C SER A 116 5.66 23.43 -10.06
N ASN A 117 5.39 23.57 -11.36
CA ASN A 117 4.52 24.60 -11.91
C ASN A 117 3.03 24.14 -12.01
N GLY A 118 2.76 22.85 -11.85
CA GLY A 118 1.42 22.26 -11.80
C GLY A 118 0.72 22.18 -13.15
N ASP A 119 1.46 22.19 -14.26
CA ASP A 119 0.89 22.16 -15.61
C ASP A 119 0.60 20.73 -16.13
N GLY A 120 0.96 19.71 -15.36
CA GLY A 120 0.73 18.29 -15.67
C GLY A 120 1.79 17.68 -16.59
N VAL A 121 2.81 18.45 -16.97
CA VAL A 121 3.91 18.06 -17.86
C VAL A 121 5.24 18.38 -17.19
N ILE A 122 6.24 17.52 -17.38
CA ILE A 122 7.59 17.79 -16.89
C ILE A 122 8.39 18.56 -17.93
N ASP A 123 8.84 19.77 -17.55
CA ASP A 123 9.75 20.59 -18.35
C ASP A 123 11.22 20.12 -18.26
N THR A 124 12.15 20.80 -18.93
CA THR A 124 13.57 20.37 -18.97
C THR A 124 14.27 20.42 -17.59
N ASN A 125 13.92 21.38 -16.74
CA ASN A 125 14.50 21.53 -15.41
C ASN A 125 13.93 20.47 -14.46
N GLU A 126 12.62 20.25 -14.53
CA GLU A 126 11.92 19.21 -13.77
C GLU A 126 12.37 17.80 -14.21
N PHE A 127 12.68 17.63 -15.49
CA PHE A 127 13.17 16.37 -16.03
C PHE A 127 14.55 16.01 -15.47
N ARG A 128 15.40 17.01 -15.18
CA ARG A 128 16.68 16.76 -14.49
C ARG A 128 16.46 16.21 -13.08
N THR A 129 15.42 16.65 -12.37
CA THR A 129 15.02 16.10 -11.07
C THR A 129 14.55 14.65 -11.21
N LEU A 130 13.73 14.35 -12.22
CA LEU A 130 13.32 12.97 -12.53
C LEU A 130 14.53 12.08 -12.83
N ALA A 131 15.45 12.53 -13.68
CA ALA A 131 16.67 11.80 -14.00
C ALA A 131 17.53 11.54 -12.74
N ALA A 132 17.64 12.54 -11.85
CA ALA A 132 18.35 12.42 -10.58
C ALA A 132 17.74 11.35 -9.66
N ILE A 133 16.40 11.27 -9.62
CA ILE A 133 15.67 10.22 -8.90
C ILE A 133 15.96 8.83 -9.48
N VAL A 134 15.97 8.71 -10.80
CA VAL A 134 16.20 7.44 -11.53
C VAL A 134 17.62 6.93 -11.28
N LYS A 135 18.61 7.82 -11.38
CA LYS A 135 20.02 7.50 -11.16
C LYS A 135 20.38 7.38 -9.68
N GLY A 136 19.65 8.07 -8.80
CA GLY A 136 19.89 8.09 -7.36
C GLY A 136 20.93 9.11 -6.91
N GLY A 137 21.16 10.20 -7.66
CA GLY A 137 22.18 11.21 -7.34
C GLY A 137 22.36 12.27 -8.43
N ALA A 138 23.53 12.90 -8.46
CA ALA A 138 23.87 13.90 -9.47
C ALA A 138 23.83 13.31 -10.89
N VAL A 139 23.29 14.08 -11.84
CA VAL A 139 23.09 13.68 -13.23
C VAL A 139 23.91 14.53 -14.19
N SER A 140 24.44 13.86 -15.21
CA SER A 140 25.04 14.49 -16.39
C SER A 140 23.99 14.59 -17.51
N ASP A 141 24.26 15.40 -18.53
CA ASP A 141 23.37 15.53 -19.68
C ASP A 141 23.20 14.21 -20.45
N PHE A 142 24.20 13.31 -20.40
CA PHE A 142 24.08 11.97 -20.96
C PHE A 142 23.02 11.13 -20.24
N ASP A 143 22.98 11.21 -18.91
CA ASP A 143 21.98 10.47 -18.12
C ASP A 143 20.56 10.98 -18.40
N VAL A 144 20.43 12.30 -18.57
CA VAL A 144 19.16 12.93 -18.94
C VAL A 144 18.67 12.41 -20.29
N MET A 145 19.55 12.34 -21.29
CA MET A 145 19.21 11.79 -22.60
C MET A 145 18.82 10.31 -22.54
N GLU A 146 19.52 9.51 -21.72
CA GLU A 146 19.20 8.09 -21.52
C GLU A 146 17.77 7.92 -20.99
N VAL A 147 17.40 8.68 -19.94
CA VAL A 147 16.05 8.63 -19.36
C VAL A 147 15.01 9.17 -20.35
N LEU A 148 15.32 10.25 -21.08
CA LEU A 148 14.41 10.84 -22.07
C LEU A 148 14.08 9.87 -23.20
N SER A 149 15.08 9.12 -23.68
CA SER A 149 14.87 8.11 -24.74
C SER A 149 13.85 7.03 -24.38
N CYS A 150 13.68 6.75 -23.08
CA CYS A 150 12.72 5.77 -22.59
C CYS A 150 11.32 6.36 -22.36
N VAL A 151 11.25 7.60 -21.86
CA VAL A 151 10.00 8.25 -21.42
C VAL A 151 9.27 8.93 -22.57
N ALA A 152 10.01 9.59 -23.45
CA ALA A 152 9.50 10.32 -24.59
C ALA A 152 10.44 10.09 -25.79
N PRO A 153 10.42 8.89 -26.40
CA PRO A 153 11.19 8.64 -27.61
C PRO A 153 10.77 9.66 -28.67
N SER A 154 11.76 10.25 -29.34
CA SER A 154 11.55 11.29 -30.35
C SER A 154 10.52 10.83 -31.39
N GLY A 155 9.53 11.67 -31.66
CA GLY A 155 8.54 11.44 -32.70
C GLY A 155 9.12 11.57 -34.12
N ASN A 156 8.24 11.56 -35.11
CA ASN A 156 8.63 11.72 -36.51
C ASN A 156 9.27 13.10 -36.72
N ALA A 157 10.48 13.12 -37.26
CA ALA A 157 11.16 14.35 -37.64
C ALA A 157 10.54 14.88 -38.95
N THR A 158 9.96 16.07 -38.91
CA THR A 158 9.47 16.78 -40.10
C THR A 158 10.53 17.75 -40.60
N ARG A 159 10.85 17.67 -41.89
CA ARG A 159 11.79 18.58 -42.55
C ARG A 159 11.02 19.72 -43.20
N HIS A 160 11.37 20.93 -42.84
CA HIS A 160 10.79 22.16 -43.40
C HIS A 160 11.90 23.03 -43.98
N THR A 161 11.76 23.43 -45.25
CA THR A 161 12.62 24.46 -45.85
C THR A 161 12.09 25.84 -45.49
N VAL A 162 12.90 26.61 -44.78
CA VAL A 162 12.63 28.02 -44.43
C VAL A 162 13.44 28.91 -45.35
N GLN A 163 12.75 29.83 -46.03
CA GLN A 163 13.37 30.91 -46.81
C GLN A 163 13.71 32.06 -45.86
N LEU A 164 14.99 32.38 -45.71
CA LEU A 164 15.41 33.53 -44.92
C LEU A 164 15.21 34.84 -45.71
N PRO A 165 15.11 36.00 -45.03
CA PRO A 165 14.93 37.31 -45.68
C PRO A 165 16.03 37.68 -46.68
N ASN A 166 17.20 37.02 -46.59
CA ASN A 166 18.34 37.19 -47.49
C ASN A 166 18.31 36.23 -48.71
N GLY A 167 17.23 35.47 -48.91
CA GLY A 167 17.09 34.53 -50.03
C GLY A 167 17.81 33.20 -49.84
N ALA A 168 18.38 32.94 -48.66
CA ALA A 168 18.96 31.63 -48.34
C ALA A 168 17.85 30.62 -47.98
N VAL A 169 17.89 29.44 -48.58
CA VAL A 169 17.03 28.31 -48.21
C VAL A 169 17.75 27.49 -47.14
N VAL A 170 17.19 27.42 -45.94
CA VAL A 170 17.71 26.56 -44.86
C VAL A 170 16.73 25.43 -44.61
N GLU A 171 17.25 24.20 -44.62
CA GLU A 171 16.49 23.02 -44.22
C GLU A 171 16.49 22.92 -42.69
N THR A 172 15.33 23.10 -42.09
CA THR A 172 15.11 22.98 -40.64
C THR A 172 14.44 21.64 -40.35
N VAL A 173 14.92 20.96 -39.31
CA VAL A 173 14.34 19.69 -38.86
C VAL A 173 13.61 19.95 -37.56
N SER A 174 12.29 19.85 -37.59
CA SER A 174 11.45 19.91 -36.40
C SER A 174 11.30 18.49 -35.85
N VAL A 175 11.66 18.28 -34.60
CA VAL A 175 11.40 17.02 -33.90
C VAL A 175 10.36 17.28 -32.83
N GLU A 176 9.17 16.73 -33.02
CA GLU A 176 8.13 16.77 -31.99
C GLU A 176 8.47 15.73 -30.92
N THR A 177 8.85 16.20 -29.73
CA THR A 177 8.95 15.36 -28.54
C THR A 177 7.60 15.40 -27.81
N PRO A 178 6.98 14.23 -27.56
CA PRO A 178 5.71 14.21 -26.82
C PRO A 178 5.91 14.77 -25.40
N ALA A 179 4.88 15.45 -24.90
CA ALA A 179 4.86 15.96 -23.53
C ALA A 179 5.09 14.82 -22.52
N VAL A 180 5.97 15.06 -21.55
CA VAL A 180 6.30 14.08 -20.51
C VAL A 180 5.27 14.16 -19.40
N THR A 181 4.27 13.28 -19.43
CA THR A 181 3.24 13.17 -18.37
C THR A 181 3.53 12.02 -17.41
N LEU A 182 2.88 12.00 -16.24
CA LEU A 182 3.01 10.91 -15.26
C LEU A 182 2.75 9.54 -15.89
N ASP A 183 1.72 9.43 -16.72
CA ASP A 183 1.40 8.17 -17.40
C ASP A 183 2.45 7.78 -18.45
N GLY A 184 3.09 8.75 -19.11
CA GLY A 184 4.24 8.52 -19.97
C GLY A 184 5.43 7.98 -19.20
N VAL A 185 5.73 8.57 -18.04
CA VAL A 185 6.83 8.14 -17.16
C VAL A 185 6.60 6.75 -16.58
N LEU A 186 5.34 6.38 -16.27
CA LEU A 186 5.01 5.06 -15.74
C LEU A 186 5.06 3.94 -16.78
N LYS A 187 5.03 4.25 -18.08
CA LYS A 187 5.21 3.25 -19.16
C LYS A 187 6.65 2.74 -19.24
N CYS A 188 7.63 3.59 -18.93
CA CYS A 188 9.03 3.18 -18.88
C CYS A 188 9.31 2.48 -17.54
N SER A 189 9.70 1.20 -17.59
CA SER A 189 9.86 0.36 -16.39
C SER A 189 10.93 0.89 -15.44
N ARG A 190 12.06 1.37 -15.96
CA ARG A 190 13.18 1.91 -15.17
C ARG A 190 12.76 3.14 -14.36
N THR A 191 12.02 4.06 -14.98
CA THR A 191 11.53 5.28 -14.33
C THR A 191 10.39 4.97 -13.37
N ALA A 192 9.47 4.09 -13.75
CA ALA A 192 8.36 3.65 -12.89
C ALA A 192 8.87 3.03 -11.58
N GLU A 193 9.84 2.10 -11.65
CA GLU A 193 10.38 1.44 -10.45
C GLU A 193 11.19 2.40 -9.58
N ALA A 194 11.96 3.32 -10.18
CA ALA A 194 12.68 4.33 -9.42
C ALA A 194 11.74 5.30 -8.67
N LEU A 195 10.65 5.73 -9.32
CA LEU A 195 9.63 6.56 -8.70
C LEU A 195 8.92 5.84 -7.56
N LYS A 196 8.46 4.61 -7.79
CA LYS A 196 7.83 3.79 -6.74
C LYS A 196 8.75 3.62 -5.54
N ARG A 197 10.05 3.40 -5.77
CA ARG A 197 11.06 3.31 -4.70
C ARG A 197 11.19 4.62 -3.94
N LYS A 198 11.32 5.78 -4.62
CA LYS A 198 11.42 7.07 -3.95
C LYS A 198 10.18 7.48 -3.18
N VAL A 199 9.00 7.20 -3.73
CA VAL A 199 7.72 7.39 -3.02
C VAL A 199 7.68 6.56 -1.75
N LYS A 200 8.14 5.31 -1.80
CA LYS A 200 8.24 4.43 -0.63
C LYS A 200 9.27 4.92 0.39
N GLU A 201 10.42 5.42 -0.05
CA GLU A 201 11.46 5.99 0.83
C GLU A 201 10.98 7.25 1.56
N ARG A 202 10.18 8.11 0.90
CA ARG A 202 9.62 9.34 1.48
C ARG A 202 8.27 9.14 2.14
N ALA A 203 7.67 7.96 2.04
CA ALA A 203 6.41 7.68 2.72
C ALA A 203 6.64 7.82 4.22
N PRO A 204 5.84 8.64 4.93
CA PRO A 204 5.95 8.70 6.39
C PRO A 204 5.71 7.30 6.96
N PRO A 205 6.43 6.91 8.02
CA PRO A 205 6.19 5.62 8.67
C PRO A 205 4.72 5.55 9.10
N THR A 206 4.00 4.53 8.63
CA THR A 206 2.58 4.38 8.92
C THR A 206 2.30 3.94 10.34
N HIS A 207 3.29 3.30 10.98
CA HIS A 207 3.17 2.74 12.32
C HIS A 207 4.53 2.68 13.02
N THR A 208 4.48 2.67 14.34
CA THR A 208 5.59 2.30 15.22
C THR A 208 5.12 1.19 16.14
N ILE A 209 6.00 0.24 16.46
CA ILE A 209 5.72 -0.83 17.41
C ILE A 209 6.36 -0.41 18.73
N ALA A 210 5.53 0.03 19.67
CA ALA A 210 5.97 0.37 21.01
C ALA A 210 5.95 -0.87 21.93
N SER A 211 6.71 -0.81 23.03
CA SER A 211 6.75 -1.87 24.03
C SER A 211 5.53 -1.80 24.97
N GLU A 212 5.16 -2.93 25.58
CA GLU A 212 4.02 -3.01 26.51
C GLU A 212 4.17 -2.05 27.70
N ALA A 213 5.39 -1.79 28.17
CA ALA A 213 5.66 -0.84 29.26
C ALA A 213 5.28 0.61 28.94
N GLU A 214 5.16 0.96 27.66
CA GLU A 214 4.85 2.31 27.18
C GLU A 214 3.36 2.48 26.83
N VAL A 215 2.63 1.38 26.60
CA VAL A 215 1.24 1.37 26.13
C VAL A 215 0.38 0.60 27.14
N ALA A 216 -0.08 1.30 28.16
CA ALA A 216 -0.80 0.75 29.31
C ALA A 216 -2.20 0.18 28.96
N PHE A 217 -2.25 -1.01 28.34
CA PHE A 217 -3.45 -1.83 28.25
C PHE A 217 -3.08 -3.32 28.24
N GLU A 218 -3.14 -3.95 29.41
CA GLU A 218 -3.03 -5.41 29.51
C GLU A 218 -4.41 -6.06 29.33
N MET A 219 -4.47 -7.05 28.45
CA MET A 219 -5.66 -7.91 28.39
C MET A 219 -5.63 -8.89 29.56
N ILE A 220 -6.58 -8.71 30.47
CA ILE A 220 -6.81 -9.67 31.55
C ILE A 220 -7.45 -10.93 30.97
N GLY A 221 -6.83 -12.08 31.22
CA GLY A 221 -7.34 -13.39 30.79
C GLY A 221 -8.48 -13.92 31.66
N ASP A 222 -9.06 -15.05 31.26
CA ASP A 222 -10.03 -15.80 32.07
C ASP A 222 -9.38 -16.84 33.00
N ASP A 223 -8.06 -17.01 32.92
CA ASP A 223 -7.27 -17.81 33.83
C ASP A 223 -6.99 -17.03 35.12
N PHE A 224 -7.62 -17.46 36.21
CA PHE A 224 -7.53 -16.81 37.52
C PHE A 224 -6.08 -16.60 38.00
N ASN A 225 -5.22 -17.62 37.88
CA ASN A 225 -3.85 -17.53 38.40
C ASN A 225 -3.05 -16.50 37.61
N ARG A 226 -3.17 -16.52 36.28
CA ARG A 226 -2.49 -15.58 35.40
C ARG A 226 -3.01 -14.15 35.58
N THR A 227 -4.31 -14.01 35.76
CA THR A 227 -4.95 -12.71 35.99
C THR A 227 -4.56 -12.12 37.34
N GLN A 228 -4.41 -12.93 38.37
CA GLN A 228 -3.94 -12.47 39.68
C GLN A 228 -2.52 -11.92 39.60
N GLU A 229 -1.61 -12.60 38.90
CA GLU A 229 -0.24 -12.12 38.65
C GLU A 229 -0.17 -10.82 37.82
N GLN A 230 -1.20 -10.51 37.03
CA GLN A 230 -1.29 -9.28 36.23
C GLN A 230 -1.90 -8.10 37.02
N LEU A 231 -2.55 -8.36 38.16
CA LEU A 231 -3.26 -7.36 38.96
C LEU A 231 -2.50 -6.93 40.24
N ASP A 232 -1.54 -7.75 40.68
CA ASP A 232 -0.64 -7.49 41.82
C ASP A 232 0.66 -6.79 41.37
#